data_AF-A0A5R9AHA7-F1
#
_entry.id   AF-A0A5R9AHA7-F1
#
_cell.length_a   1.000
_cell.length_b   1.000
_cell.length_c   1.000
_cell.angle_alpha   90.00
_cell.angle_beta   90.00
_cell.angle_gamma   90.00
#
_symmetry.space_group_name_H-M   'P 1'
#
loop_
_entity.id
_entity.type
_entity.pdbx_description
1 polymer ?
#
loop_
_entity_poly.entity_id
_entity_poly.type
_entity_poly.pdbx_seq_one_letter_code
_entity_poly.pdbx_strand_id
1 'polypeptide(L)'
;MQYDQIASLEEFLSQVEQRLLDPGQRVSVSFPASATIPWDGDALARANKALLECVSGSANLYAIFTGELGRAESVLRYFGKTTKKLARQRITNHLFRKHEKTGSKLAQVMAHACDGGTVKISWIEIRPESLRNYLEEELILRHPEADWNRENRSKIKASFETPVLTLEGTAN
;
A
#
# COMPACT_ATOMS: atom_id res chain seq x y z
N MET A 1 -4.83 -3.48 28.83
CA MET A 1 -4.69 -2.32 27.94
C MET A 1 -6.09 -1.97 27.48
N GLN A 2 -6.71 -0.93 28.06
CA GLN A 2 -7.99 -0.41 27.58
C GLN A 2 -7.67 0.54 26.42
N TYR A 3 -8.26 0.30 25.25
CA TYR A 3 -8.23 1.26 24.15
C TYR A 3 -9.50 2.10 24.27
N ASP A 4 -9.40 3.31 24.81
CA ASP A 4 -10.54 4.12 25.26
C ASP A 4 -11.53 4.56 24.15
N GLN A 5 -11.33 4.14 22.89
CA GLN A 5 -12.12 4.60 21.73
C GLN A 5 -12.39 3.54 20.65
N ILE A 6 -12.12 2.26 20.90
CA ILE A 6 -12.37 1.18 19.93
C ILE A 6 -12.89 -0.04 20.68
N ALA A 7 -14.11 -0.47 20.37
CA ALA A 7 -14.73 -1.61 21.04
C ALA A 7 -14.09 -2.94 20.61
N SER A 8 -13.45 -2.97 19.44
CA SER A 8 -12.74 -4.14 18.91
C SER A 8 -11.70 -3.79 17.85
N LEU A 9 -10.80 -4.75 17.54
CA LEU A 9 -9.88 -4.66 16.40
C LEU A 9 -10.62 -4.60 15.05
N GLU A 10 -11.79 -5.23 14.97
CA GLU A 10 -12.64 -5.24 13.78
C GLU A 10 -13.22 -3.86 13.46
N GLU A 11 -13.68 -3.16 14.49
CA GLU A 11 -14.14 -1.78 14.37
C GLU A 11 -12.98 -0.87 13.96
N PHE A 12 -11.80 -1.05 14.57
CA PHE A 12 -10.61 -0.28 14.19
C PHE A 12 -10.23 -0.49 12.72
N LEU A 13 -10.24 -1.75 12.27
CA LEU A 13 -9.97 -2.11 10.89
C LEU A 13 -10.98 -1.47 9.93
N SER A 14 -12.27 -1.49 10.28
CA SER A 14 -13.33 -0.85 9.47
C SER A 14 -13.13 0.66 9.35
N GLN A 15 -12.76 1.34 10.45
CA GLN A 15 -12.44 2.77 10.42
C GLN A 15 -11.21 3.08 9.56
N VAL A 16 -10.18 2.24 9.65
CA VAL A 16 -8.96 2.33 8.85
C VAL A 16 -9.26 2.15 7.36
N GLU A 17 -10.04 1.12 7.03
CA GLU A 17 -10.50 0.80 5.68
C GLU A 17 -11.25 1.99 5.07
N GLN A 18 -12.26 2.50 5.79
CA GLN A 18 -13.08 3.63 5.34
C GLN A 18 -12.21 4.85 5.01
N ARG A 19 -11.28 5.21 5.90
CA ARG A 19 -10.39 6.35 5.69
C ARG A 19 -9.42 6.15 4.53
N LEU A 20 -8.92 4.94 4.37
CA LEU A 20 -7.94 4.64 3.32
C LEU A 20 -8.60 4.57 1.95
N LEU A 21 -9.86 4.12 1.87
CA LEU A 21 -10.60 3.99 0.62
C LEU A 21 -11.42 5.22 0.24
N ASP A 22 -11.61 6.18 1.13
CA ASP A 22 -12.30 7.45 0.88
C ASP A 22 -11.71 8.16 -0.36
N PRO A 23 -12.50 8.36 -1.44
CA PRO A 23 -12.10 9.14 -2.61
C PRO A 23 -11.59 10.55 -2.28
N GLY A 24 -12.12 11.17 -1.23
CA GLY A 24 -11.72 12.51 -0.77
C GLY A 24 -10.29 12.57 -0.19
N GLN A 25 -9.73 11.44 0.23
CA GLN A 25 -8.35 11.34 0.75
C GLN A 25 -7.31 11.00 -0.33
N ARG A 26 -7.76 10.75 -1.57
CA ARG A 26 -6.87 10.31 -2.65
C ARG A 26 -6.13 11.50 -3.25
N VAL A 27 -4.81 11.41 -3.27
CA VAL A 27 -3.93 12.41 -3.88
C VAL A 27 -3.41 11.89 -5.20
N SER A 28 -3.59 12.66 -6.26
CA SER A 28 -3.08 12.35 -7.59
C SER A 28 -1.55 12.43 -7.64
N VAL A 29 -0.95 11.45 -8.32
CA VAL A 29 0.49 11.41 -8.59
C VAL A 29 0.72 11.96 -10.00
N SER A 30 1.67 12.88 -10.13
CA SER A 30 2.01 13.54 -11.39
C SER A 30 3.01 12.73 -12.21
N PHE A 31 2.67 12.45 -13.47
CA PHE A 31 3.53 11.77 -14.44
C PHE A 31 3.66 12.61 -15.71
N PRO A 32 4.46 13.70 -15.70
CA PRO A 32 4.67 14.51 -16.89
C PRO A 32 5.30 13.66 -18.02
N ALA A 33 4.79 13.83 -19.24
CA ALA A 33 5.26 13.08 -20.42
C ALA A 33 6.77 13.19 -20.64
N SER A 34 7.35 14.34 -20.30
CA SER A 34 8.80 14.60 -20.38
C SER A 34 9.65 13.74 -19.43
N ALA A 35 9.04 13.06 -18.45
CA ALA A 35 9.72 12.22 -17.46
C ALA A 35 9.22 10.76 -17.47
N THR A 36 8.23 10.41 -18.28
CA THR A 36 7.80 9.02 -18.49
C THR A 36 8.42 8.40 -19.75
N ILE A 37 8.84 9.23 -20.71
CA ILE A 37 9.45 8.79 -21.98
C ILE A 37 10.74 9.59 -22.23
N PRO A 38 11.93 9.05 -21.85
CA PRO A 38 12.16 7.84 -21.06
C PRO A 38 11.80 8.03 -19.58
N TRP A 39 11.68 6.92 -18.84
CA TRP A 39 11.35 6.96 -17.41
C TRP A 39 12.48 7.57 -16.58
N ASP A 40 12.29 8.80 -16.11
CA ASP A 40 13.20 9.51 -15.21
C ASP A 40 12.57 9.56 -13.81
N GLY A 41 12.90 8.57 -12.99
CA GLY A 41 12.43 8.47 -11.60
C GLY A 41 12.83 9.68 -10.73
N ASP A 42 13.89 10.40 -11.08
CA ASP A 42 14.37 11.55 -10.33
C ASP A 42 13.54 12.78 -10.66
N ALA A 43 13.27 13.01 -11.95
CA ALA A 43 12.36 14.06 -12.39
C ALA A 43 10.94 13.83 -11.87
N LEU A 44 10.45 12.58 -11.89
CA LEU A 44 9.15 12.23 -11.32
C LEU A 44 9.08 12.48 -9.81
N ALA A 45 10.11 12.08 -9.06
CA ALA A 45 10.18 12.36 -7.63
C ALA A 45 10.23 13.86 -7.33
N ARG A 46 10.92 14.66 -8.16
CA ARG A 46 10.93 16.13 -8.05
C ARG A 46 9.55 16.73 -8.34
N ALA A 47 8.88 16.27 -9.40
CA ALA A 47 7.53 16.71 -9.76
C ALA A 47 6.50 16.42 -8.66
N ASN A 48 6.73 15.38 -7.86
CA ASN A 48 5.87 14.95 -6.75
C ASN A 48 6.42 15.30 -5.37
N LYS A 49 7.33 16.28 -5.27
CA LYS A 49 8.01 16.62 -4.01
C LYS A 49 7.01 16.91 -2.88
N ALA A 50 5.98 17.72 -3.13
CA ALA A 50 4.98 18.08 -2.12
C ALA A 50 4.24 16.86 -1.57
N LEU A 51 3.82 15.93 -2.45
CA LEU A 51 3.20 14.67 -2.05
C LEU A 51 4.16 13.83 -1.19
N LEU A 52 5.42 13.70 -1.62
CA LEU A 52 6.44 12.94 -0.89
C LEU A 52 6.78 13.55 0.47
N GLU A 53 6.69 14.88 0.62
CA GLU A 53 6.83 15.58 1.88
C GLU A 53 5.62 15.33 2.79
N CYS A 54 4.40 15.39 2.26
CA CYS A 54 3.18 15.10 3.01
C CYS A 54 3.14 13.66 3.56
N VAL A 55 3.69 12.69 2.83
CA VAL A 55 3.81 11.27 3.24
C VAL A 55 4.90 11.08 4.31
N SER A 56 5.93 11.91 4.31
CA SER A 56 7.11 11.74 5.14
C SER A 56 6.75 11.87 6.63
N GLY A 57 6.93 10.80 7.40
CA GLY A 57 6.61 10.82 8.83
C GLY A 57 5.11 10.85 9.13
N SER A 58 4.23 10.58 8.17
CA SER A 58 2.77 10.59 8.37
C SER A 58 2.08 9.32 7.87
N ALA A 59 2.80 8.46 7.15
CA ALA A 59 2.26 7.21 6.62
C ALA A 59 2.96 5.99 7.20
N ASN A 60 2.18 5.00 7.62
CA ASN A 60 2.68 3.64 7.87
C ASN A 60 1.78 2.55 7.26
N LEU A 61 0.64 2.96 6.68
CA LEU A 61 -0.25 2.18 5.83
C LEU A 61 -0.74 3.08 4.68
N TYR A 62 -0.78 2.55 3.47
CA TYR A 62 -1.16 3.30 2.27
C TYR A 62 -1.86 2.41 1.24
N ALA A 63 -2.60 3.03 0.34
CA ALA A 63 -3.20 2.38 -0.82
C ALA A 63 -2.80 3.09 -2.13
N ILE A 64 -2.74 2.31 -3.21
CA ILE A 64 -2.51 2.80 -4.58
C ILE A 64 -3.74 2.46 -5.43
N PHE A 65 -4.18 3.45 -6.19
CA PHE A 65 -5.32 3.36 -7.09
C PHE A 65 -4.89 3.74 -8.51
N THR A 66 -5.52 3.14 -9.51
CA THR A 66 -5.31 3.51 -10.90
C THR A 66 -6.63 3.82 -11.60
N GLY A 67 -6.64 4.84 -12.45
CA GLY A 67 -7.78 5.21 -13.27
C GLY A 67 -7.41 5.19 -14.75
N GLU A 68 -8.35 4.83 -15.61
CA GLU A 68 -8.18 4.93 -17.07
C GLU A 68 -8.13 6.40 -17.50
N LEU A 69 -7.48 6.65 -18.64
CA LEU A 69 -7.44 7.99 -19.24
C LEU A 69 -8.87 8.49 -19.49
N GLY A 70 -9.16 9.71 -19.02
CA GLY A 70 -10.47 10.35 -19.19
C GLY A 70 -11.57 9.84 -18.26
N ARG A 71 -11.31 8.87 -17.38
CA ARG A 71 -12.27 8.43 -16.35
C ARG A 71 -11.99 9.10 -15.01
N ALA A 72 -13.06 9.49 -14.33
CA ALA A 72 -12.98 10.07 -12.98
C ALA A 72 -12.68 8.99 -11.91
N GLU A 73 -13.16 7.77 -12.14
CA GLU A 73 -13.06 6.67 -11.19
C GLU A 73 -11.67 6.04 -11.21
N SER A 74 -11.18 5.72 -10.02
CA SER A 74 -9.92 4.99 -9.82
C SER A 74 -10.19 3.71 -9.04
N VAL A 75 -9.65 2.61 -9.51
CA VAL A 75 -9.77 1.27 -8.93
C VAL A 75 -8.63 1.03 -7.96
N LEU A 76 -8.93 0.41 -6.82
CA LEU A 76 -7.93 -0.05 -5.85
C LEU A 76 -7.01 -1.10 -6.49
N ARG A 77 -5.70 -0.94 -6.34
CA ARG A 77 -4.71 -1.90 -6.87
C ARG A 77 -3.85 -2.51 -5.79
N TYR A 78 -3.47 -1.72 -4.80
CA TYR A 78 -2.47 -2.15 -3.83
C TYR A 78 -2.72 -1.56 -2.45
N PHE A 79 -2.54 -2.37 -1.41
CA PHE A 79 -2.26 -1.95 -0.04
C PHE A 79 -0.79 -2.20 0.29
N GLY A 80 -0.17 -1.27 0.99
CA GLY A 80 1.19 -1.42 1.46
C GLY A 80 1.40 -0.84 2.84
N LYS A 81 2.33 -1.44 3.57
CA LYS A 81 2.82 -0.95 4.87
C LYS A 81 4.28 -0.52 4.81
N THR A 82 4.65 0.29 5.79
CA THR A 82 6.04 0.75 5.99
C THR A 82 6.23 1.21 7.43
N THR A 83 7.48 1.35 7.87
CA THR A 83 7.73 2.15 9.06
C THR A 83 7.56 3.62 8.74
N LYS A 84 7.10 4.42 9.71
CA LYS A 84 6.84 5.86 9.53
C LYS A 84 8.06 6.63 9.05
N LYS A 85 9.24 6.25 9.56
CA LYS A 85 10.55 6.81 9.15
C LYS A 85 10.87 6.56 7.67
N LEU A 86 10.40 5.46 7.09
CA LEU A 86 10.72 5.04 5.72
C LEU A 86 9.59 5.34 4.72
N ALA A 87 8.52 6.00 5.16
CA ALA A 87 7.33 6.26 4.35
C ALA A 87 7.63 6.87 2.98
N ARG A 88 8.35 8.00 2.98
CA ARG A 88 8.75 8.69 1.75
C ARG A 88 9.56 7.80 0.82
N GLN A 89 10.54 7.07 1.37
CA GLN A 89 11.38 6.15 0.59
C GLN A 89 10.54 5.02 -0.01
N ARG A 90 9.60 4.46 0.76
CA ARG A 90 8.75 3.37 0.32
C ARG A 90 7.82 3.80 -0.81
N ILE A 91 7.16 4.94 -0.68
CA ILE A 91 6.29 5.50 -1.73
C ILE A 91 7.11 5.84 -2.97
N THR A 92 8.28 6.47 -2.80
CA THR A 92 9.22 6.72 -3.92
C THR A 92 9.59 5.42 -4.64
N ASN A 93 9.81 4.35 -3.88
CA ASN A 93 10.18 3.06 -4.46
C ASN A 93 9.04 2.42 -5.25
N HIS A 94 7.80 2.56 -4.80
CA HIS A 94 6.65 2.02 -5.52
C HIS A 94 6.29 2.85 -6.75
N LEU A 95 6.47 4.17 -6.69
CA LEU A 95 5.96 5.07 -7.73
C LEU A 95 7.01 5.49 -8.75
N PHE A 96 8.29 5.63 -8.39
CA PHE A 96 9.28 6.32 -9.24
C PHE A 96 10.59 5.56 -9.45
N ARG A 97 11.11 4.84 -8.44
CA ARG A 97 12.45 4.23 -8.48
C ARG A 97 12.44 2.77 -8.02
N LYS A 98 13.11 1.87 -8.73
CA LYS A 98 13.24 0.49 -8.24
C LYS A 98 14.40 0.44 -7.24
N HIS A 99 14.16 -0.14 -6.07
CA HIS A 99 15.24 -0.62 -5.23
C HIS A 99 15.44 -2.11 -5.52
N GLU A 100 16.65 -2.52 -5.91
CA GLU A 100 16.96 -3.86 -6.43
C GLU A 100 16.53 -5.01 -5.50
N LYS A 101 16.49 -4.76 -4.18
CA LYS A 101 16.22 -5.76 -3.15
C LYS A 101 14.80 -5.78 -2.58
N THR A 102 13.86 -4.96 -3.06
CA THR A 102 12.52 -4.86 -2.45
C THR A 102 11.39 -5.10 -3.45
N GLY A 103 10.31 -5.75 -2.99
CA GLY A 103 9.07 -5.98 -3.75
C GLY A 103 8.29 -4.70 -4.04
N SER A 104 8.85 -3.85 -4.91
CA SER A 104 8.21 -2.64 -5.44
C SER A 104 7.13 -3.01 -6.47
N LYS A 105 6.18 -2.09 -6.67
CA LYS A 105 5.13 -2.15 -7.70
C LYS A 105 5.40 -1.21 -8.87
N LEU A 106 6.65 -0.77 -9.01
CA LEU A 106 7.06 0.20 -10.02
C LEU A 106 6.74 -0.28 -11.43
N ALA A 107 6.96 -1.55 -11.75
CA ALA A 107 6.68 -2.06 -13.09
C ALA A 107 5.20 -1.88 -13.48
N GLN A 108 4.29 -2.17 -12.55
CA GLN A 108 2.85 -1.96 -12.77
C GLN A 108 2.49 -0.47 -12.88
N VAL A 109 3.10 0.38 -12.05
CA VAL A 109 2.91 1.84 -12.11
C VAL A 109 3.40 2.41 -13.43
N MET A 110 4.60 1.99 -13.88
CA MET A 110 5.19 2.40 -15.15
C MET A 110 4.29 2.03 -16.32
N ALA A 111 3.84 0.76 -16.39
CA ALA A 111 2.95 0.31 -17.44
C ALA A 111 1.69 1.18 -17.51
N HIS A 112 1.01 1.38 -16.36
CA HIS A 112 -0.22 2.17 -16.32
C HIS A 112 -0.01 3.66 -16.66
N ALA A 113 1.06 4.27 -16.14
CA ALA A 113 1.34 5.69 -16.35
C ALA A 113 1.81 5.99 -17.78
N CYS A 114 2.63 5.11 -18.37
CA CYS A 114 3.08 5.25 -19.76
C CYS A 114 1.93 5.09 -20.77
N ASP A 115 0.91 4.30 -20.43
CA ASP A 115 -0.31 4.16 -21.23
C ASP A 115 -1.28 5.35 -21.08
N GLY A 116 -0.87 6.42 -20.37
CA GLY A 116 -1.67 7.63 -20.15
C GLY A 116 -2.68 7.51 -19.01
N GLY A 117 -2.64 6.42 -18.25
CA GLY A 117 -3.50 6.23 -17.09
C GLY A 117 -3.13 7.14 -15.90
N THR A 118 -4.08 7.32 -14.99
CA THR A 118 -3.86 8.08 -13.76
C THR A 118 -3.51 7.15 -12.60
N VAL A 119 -2.67 7.64 -11.68
CA VAL A 119 -2.38 6.96 -10.41
C VAL A 119 -2.69 7.91 -9.26
N LYS A 120 -3.36 7.39 -8.24
CA LYS A 120 -3.64 8.10 -7.00
C LYS A 120 -3.16 7.27 -5.82
N ILE A 121 -2.85 7.93 -4.72
CA ILE A 121 -2.51 7.25 -3.46
C ILE A 121 -3.31 7.85 -2.30
N SER A 122 -3.55 7.05 -1.27
CA SER A 122 -4.02 7.51 0.03
C SER A 122 -3.15 6.88 1.12
N TRP A 123 -3.07 7.51 2.28
CA TRP A 123 -2.26 7.02 3.39
C TRP A 123 -2.80 7.47 4.73
N ILE A 124 -2.46 6.73 5.77
CA ILE A 124 -2.80 7.06 7.15
C ILE A 124 -1.66 6.70 8.10
N GLU A 125 -1.69 7.32 9.28
CA GLU A 125 -0.87 6.95 10.43
C GLU A 125 -1.67 6.06 11.37
N ILE A 126 -1.22 4.81 11.53
CA ILE A 126 -1.70 3.87 12.53
C ILE A 126 -0.89 4.01 13.81
N ARG A 127 -1.58 4.04 14.96
CA ARG A 127 -0.96 3.94 16.29
C ARG A 127 -1.65 2.87 17.12
N PRO A 128 -0.90 1.98 17.81
CA PRO A 128 0.56 1.83 17.75
C PRO A 128 1.05 1.29 16.41
N GLU A 129 2.30 1.62 16.02
CA GLU A 129 2.86 1.27 14.70
C GLU A 129 2.95 -0.24 14.45
N SER A 130 2.92 -1.06 15.51
CA SER A 130 2.91 -2.52 15.46
C SER A 130 1.67 -3.09 14.80
N LEU A 131 0.52 -2.40 14.86
CA LEU A 131 -0.74 -2.87 14.28
C LEU A 131 -0.76 -2.81 12.75
N ARG A 132 0.16 -2.08 12.11
CA ARG A 132 0.18 -1.91 10.65
C ARG A 132 0.27 -3.24 9.88
N ASN A 133 0.92 -4.27 10.47
CA ASN A 133 1.07 -5.57 9.82
C ASN A 133 -0.28 -6.28 9.75
N TYR A 134 -0.94 -6.42 10.91
CA TYR A 134 -2.26 -7.01 11.02
C TYR A 134 -3.27 -6.31 10.11
N LEU A 135 -3.32 -4.96 10.16
CA LEU A 135 -4.25 -4.20 9.33
C LEU A 135 -3.99 -4.38 7.83
N GLU A 136 -2.73 -4.38 7.39
CA GLU A 136 -2.41 -4.63 5.97
C GLU A 136 -2.88 -6.02 5.54
N GLU A 137 -2.63 -7.05 6.35
CA GLU A 137 -2.99 -8.43 6.02
C GLU A 137 -4.51 -8.60 5.90
N GLU A 138 -5.27 -8.08 6.86
CA GLU A 138 -6.73 -8.12 6.83
C GLU A 138 -7.32 -7.34 5.65
N LEU A 139 -6.81 -6.12 5.37
CA LEU A 139 -7.23 -5.35 4.20
C LEU A 139 -6.94 -6.09 2.89
N ILE A 140 -5.75 -6.71 2.78
CA ILE A 140 -5.41 -7.53 1.62
C ILE A 140 -6.43 -8.66 1.47
N LEU A 141 -6.78 -9.36 2.55
CA LEU A 141 -7.74 -10.47 2.50
C LEU A 141 -9.15 -10.01 2.09
N ARG A 142 -9.63 -8.88 2.63
CA ARG A 142 -10.97 -8.31 2.34
C ARG A 142 -11.16 -7.82 0.92
N HIS A 143 -10.08 -7.39 0.27
CA HIS A 143 -10.12 -6.79 -1.06
C HIS A 143 -9.43 -7.65 -2.12
N PRO A 144 -10.05 -8.76 -2.59
CA PRO A 144 -9.55 -9.60 -3.70
C PRO A 144 -9.23 -8.83 -4.98
N GLU A 145 -9.93 -7.73 -5.22
CA GLU A 145 -9.76 -6.82 -6.34
C GLU A 145 -8.43 -6.07 -6.34
N ALA A 146 -7.75 -5.94 -5.19
CA ALA A 146 -6.40 -5.38 -5.09
C ALA A 146 -5.37 -6.38 -5.64
N ASP A 147 -5.33 -6.48 -6.97
CA ASP A 147 -4.58 -7.45 -7.75
C ASP A 147 -3.06 -7.37 -7.56
N TRP A 148 -2.51 -6.19 -7.24
CA TRP A 148 -1.08 -6.05 -6.99
C TRP A 148 -0.64 -6.68 -5.66
N ASN A 149 -1.57 -7.03 -4.77
CA ASN A 149 -1.31 -7.80 -3.55
C ASN A 149 -1.42 -9.33 -3.72
N ARG A 150 -1.60 -9.86 -4.95
CA ARG A 150 -1.81 -11.30 -5.18
C ARG A 150 -0.79 -12.20 -4.47
N GLU A 151 0.51 -11.91 -4.62
CA GLU A 151 1.57 -12.69 -3.96
C GLU A 151 1.51 -12.60 -2.44
N ASN A 152 1.22 -11.41 -1.89
CA ASN A 152 1.06 -11.21 -0.45
C ASN A 152 -0.12 -12.04 0.07
N ARG A 153 -1.26 -11.98 -0.62
CA ARG A 153 -2.47 -12.72 -0.26
C ARG A 153 -2.22 -14.23 -0.21
N SER A 154 -1.52 -14.79 -1.20
CA SER A 154 -1.16 -16.21 -1.21
C SER A 154 -0.30 -16.60 0.00
N LYS A 155 0.69 -15.77 0.37
CA LYS A 155 1.56 -16.01 1.53
C LYS A 155 0.79 -15.93 2.85
N ILE A 156 -0.12 -14.97 2.97
CA ILE A 156 -0.98 -14.81 4.15
C ILE A 156 -1.84 -16.06 4.34
N LYS A 157 -2.54 -16.51 3.29
CA LYS A 157 -3.36 -17.74 3.36
C LYS A 157 -2.55 -18.98 3.74
N ALA A 158 -1.38 -19.18 3.13
CA ALA A 158 -0.51 -20.30 3.45
C ALA A 158 -0.03 -20.31 4.92
N SER A 159 0.12 -19.12 5.53
CA SER A 159 0.53 -18.97 6.92
C SER A 159 -0.58 -19.38 7.90
N PHE A 160 -1.86 -19.31 7.50
CA PHE A 160 -3.00 -19.79 8.28
C PHE A 160 -3.30 -21.29 8.06
N GLU A 161 -2.85 -21.87 6.96
CA GLU A 161 -3.08 -23.27 6.60
C GLU A 161 -1.96 -24.22 7.08
N THR A 162 -0.90 -23.71 7.73
CA THR A 162 0.19 -24.57 8.23
C THR A 162 -0.30 -25.43 9.40
N PRO A 163 -0.31 -26.78 9.30
CA PRO A 163 -0.80 -27.64 10.35
C PRO A 163 0.05 -27.53 11.62
N VAL A 164 -0.60 -27.47 12.77
CA VAL A 164 0.02 -27.70 14.08
C VAL A 164 0.72 -29.05 14.01
N LEU A 165 2.06 -29.05 14.00
CA LEU A 165 2.85 -30.27 14.15
C LEU A 165 2.44 -30.92 15.46
N THR A 166 1.83 -32.10 15.34
CA THR A 166 1.50 -33.01 16.42
C THR A 166 2.76 -33.31 17.21
N LEU A 167 2.84 -32.80 18.45
CA LEU A 167 3.71 -33.33 19.48
C LEU A 167 3.15 -34.69 19.91
N GLU A 168 3.37 -35.73 19.10
CA GLU A 168 3.24 -37.09 19.59
C GLU A 168 4.45 -37.39 20.46
N GLY A 169 4.16 -37.69 21.72
CA GLY A 169 5.14 -37.92 22.75
C GLY A 169 6.00 -39.15 22.46
N THR A 170 7.29 -39.00 22.70
CA THR A 170 8.16 -40.13 23.04
C THR A 170 8.33 -40.12 24.55
N ALA A 171 7.37 -40.71 25.25
CA ALA A 171 7.64 -41.35 26.53
C ALA A 171 8.19 -42.74 26.20
N ASN A 172 9.45 -42.97 26.56
CA ASN A 172 9.99 -44.25 27.01
C ASN A 172 11.33 -44.00 27.70
#